data_AF-A0A7Y4UHE8-F1
#
_entry.id   AF-A0A7Y4UHE8-F1
#
_cell.length_a   1.000
_cell.length_b   1.000
_cell.length_c   1.000
_cell.angle_alpha   90.00
_cell.angle_beta   90.00
_cell.angle_gamma   90.00
#
_symmetry.space_group_name_H-M   'P 1'
#
loop_
_entity.id
_entity.type
_entity.pdbx_description
1 polymer ?
#
loop_
_entity_poly.entity_id
_entity_poly.type
_entity_poly.pdbx_seq_one_letter_code
_entity_poly.pdbx_strand_id
1 'polypeptide(L)'
;MIRKAFLMRLKPGHQAEYERRHNPIWPDLQAVLKAHGVHNYSIFLDAPTDKLFAYVEIESEEHWQAIAQTDACQRWWAHMRDLMETNADNSPLAIELNEIFHIDLTWRRLQPVTRCVDFSPLVMSSHEPSVTIGLKSTQRVTG
;
A
#
# COMPACT_ATOMS: atom_id res chain seq x y z
N MET A 1 0.41 5.36 5.80
CA MET A 1 -0.31 6.41 5.06
C MET A 1 -1.55 6.78 5.84
N ILE A 2 -1.94 8.04 5.81
CA ILE A 2 -3.23 8.52 6.32
C ILE A 2 -4.27 8.17 5.25
N ARG A 3 -5.40 7.58 5.65
CA ARG A 3 -6.53 7.32 4.75
C ARG A 3 -7.53 8.45 4.87
N LYS A 4 -8.01 8.94 3.74
CA LYS A 4 -9.09 9.94 3.68
C LYS A 4 -10.17 9.42 2.73
N ALA A 5 -11.41 9.68 3.10
CA ALA A 5 -12.56 9.44 2.26
C ALA A 5 -13.45 10.68 2.24
N PHE A 6 -14.05 11.00 1.10
CA PHE A 6 -14.93 12.16 0.96
C PHE A 6 -15.99 11.96 -0.10
N LEU A 7 -17.12 12.63 0.06
CA LEU A 7 -18.18 12.72 -0.93
C LEU A 7 -18.08 14.02 -1.71
N MET A 8 -18.25 13.94 -3.02
CA MET A 8 -18.51 15.06 -3.93
C MET A 8 -19.80 14.76 -4.71
N ARG A 9 -20.24 15.68 -5.58
CA ARG A 9 -21.44 15.47 -6.38
C ARG A 9 -21.32 15.99 -7.81
N LEU A 10 -21.75 15.18 -8.77
CA LEU A 10 -21.92 15.58 -10.16
C LEU A 10 -23.20 16.38 -10.34
N LYS A 11 -23.20 17.23 -11.37
CA LYS A 11 -24.44 17.73 -11.97
C LYS A 11 -25.07 16.58 -12.78
N PRO A 12 -26.41 16.46 -12.80
CA PRO A 12 -27.08 15.37 -13.51
C PRO A 12 -26.70 15.30 -14.99
N GLY A 13 -26.42 14.09 -15.49
CA GLY A 13 -26.13 13.82 -16.91
C GLY A 13 -24.66 13.96 -17.33
N HIS A 14 -23.76 14.31 -16.41
CA HIS A 14 -22.33 14.49 -16.71
C HIS A 14 -21.45 13.25 -16.44
N GLN A 15 -22.05 12.09 -16.13
CA GLN A 15 -21.32 10.91 -15.65
C GLN A 15 -20.27 10.39 -16.66
N ALA A 16 -20.67 10.20 -17.92
CA ALA A 16 -19.77 9.71 -18.97
C ALA A 16 -18.64 10.71 -19.30
N GLU A 17 -18.91 12.02 -19.25
CA GLU A 17 -17.91 13.06 -19.50
C GLU A 17 -16.93 13.18 -18.33
N TYR A 18 -17.40 12.98 -17.08
CA TYR A 18 -16.54 12.90 -15.90
C TYR A 18 -15.59 11.70 -16.00
N GLU A 19 -16.10 10.51 -16.33
CA GLU A 19 -15.30 9.30 -16.54
C GLU A 19 -14.27 9.50 -17.67
N ARG A 20 -14.70 10.04 -18.82
CA ARG A 20 -13.82 10.31 -19.96
C ARG A 20 -12.65 11.23 -19.60
N ARG A 21 -12.87 12.24 -18.76
CA ARG A 21 -11.79 13.14 -18.32
C ARG A 21 -10.81 12.49 -17.36
N HIS A 22 -11.23 11.52 -16.56
CA HIS A 22 -10.33 10.80 -15.65
C HIS A 22 -9.53 9.69 -16.34
N ASN A 23 -9.84 9.36 -17.61
CA ASN A 23 -9.28 8.23 -18.33
C ASN A 23 -8.62 8.67 -19.66
N PRO A 24 -7.41 9.25 -19.64
CA PRO A 24 -6.58 9.56 -18.47
C PRO A 24 -6.72 11.02 -17.98
N ILE A 25 -6.45 11.24 -16.69
CA ILE A 25 -6.15 12.58 -16.17
C ILE A 25 -4.90 13.19 -16.83
N TRP A 26 -4.70 14.49 -16.68
CA TRP A 26 -3.53 15.16 -17.24
C TRP A 26 -2.20 14.68 -16.57
N PRO A 27 -1.11 14.47 -17.33
CA PRO A 27 0.15 13.99 -16.78
C PRO A 27 0.81 14.92 -15.75
N ASP A 28 0.61 16.23 -15.87
CA ASP A 28 1.13 17.23 -14.92
C ASP A 28 0.42 17.13 -13.57
N LEU A 29 -0.91 17.00 -13.56
CA LEU A 29 -1.69 16.73 -12.36
C LEU A 29 -1.29 15.39 -11.72
N GLN A 30 -1.13 14.33 -12.52
CA GLN A 30 -0.69 13.02 -12.01
C GLN A 30 0.70 13.10 -11.36
N ALA A 31 1.62 13.86 -11.95
CA ALA A 31 2.95 14.11 -11.38
C ALA A 31 2.87 14.90 -10.06
N VAL A 32 2.01 15.93 -9.98
CA VAL A 32 1.77 16.70 -8.75
C VAL A 32 1.21 15.81 -7.64
N LEU A 33 0.17 15.01 -7.90
CA LEU A 33 -0.41 14.09 -6.93
C LEU A 33 0.67 13.14 -6.37
N LYS A 34 1.44 12.50 -7.26
CA LYS A 34 2.53 11.59 -6.86
C LYS A 34 3.63 12.29 -6.05
N ALA A 35 4.02 13.50 -6.44
CA ALA A 35 5.06 14.27 -5.75
C ALA A 35 4.66 14.70 -4.32
N HIS A 36 3.36 14.86 -4.06
CA HIS A 36 2.82 15.19 -2.73
C HIS A 36 2.47 13.93 -1.91
N GLY A 37 2.92 12.74 -2.33
CA GLY A 37 2.73 11.50 -1.58
C GLY A 37 1.30 10.96 -1.60
N VAL A 38 0.59 11.14 -2.73
CA VAL A 38 -0.75 10.55 -2.96
C VAL A 38 -0.62 9.14 -3.54
N HIS A 39 -1.33 8.19 -2.93
CA HIS A 39 -1.37 6.77 -3.25
C HIS A 39 -2.82 6.27 -3.32
N ASN A 40 -3.05 5.18 -4.05
CA ASN A 40 -4.30 4.42 -4.09
C ASN A 40 -5.60 5.24 -4.28
N TYR A 41 -5.50 6.39 -4.98
CA TYR A 41 -6.62 7.31 -5.20
C TYR A 41 -7.64 6.69 -6.16
N SER A 42 -8.84 6.41 -5.65
CA SER A 42 -9.98 5.87 -6.39
C SER A 42 -11.22 6.74 -6.22
N ILE A 43 -12.01 6.90 -7.27
CA ILE A 43 -13.29 7.61 -7.25
C ILE A 43 -14.37 6.69 -7.81
N PHE A 44 -15.47 6.55 -7.08
CA PHE A 44 -16.60 5.67 -7.36
C PHE A 44 -17.87 6.51 -7.53
N LEU A 45 -18.73 6.13 -8.47
CA LEU A 45 -19.97 6.86 -8.78
C LEU A 45 -21.20 6.09 -8.29
N ASP A 46 -22.01 6.74 -7.45
CA ASP A 46 -23.38 6.35 -7.14
C ASP A 46 -24.35 7.00 -8.14
N ALA A 47 -24.46 6.38 -9.32
CA ALA A 47 -25.21 6.94 -10.45
C ALA A 47 -26.68 7.32 -10.15
N PRO A 48 -27.44 6.59 -9.31
CA PRO A 48 -28.79 7.01 -8.90
C PRO A 48 -28.88 8.35 -8.14
N THR A 49 -27.80 8.83 -7.50
CA THR A 49 -27.83 10.09 -6.72
C THR A 49 -26.81 11.14 -7.16
N ASP A 50 -26.08 10.86 -8.24
CA ASP A 50 -24.96 11.65 -8.79
C ASP A 50 -23.80 11.89 -7.80
N LYS A 51 -23.72 11.10 -6.71
CA LYS A 51 -22.65 11.24 -5.72
C LYS A 51 -21.39 10.53 -6.18
N LEU A 52 -20.25 11.16 -5.90
CA LEU A 52 -18.93 10.60 -6.07
C LEU A 52 -18.35 10.29 -4.70
N PHE A 53 -18.02 9.02 -4.44
CA PHE A 53 -17.25 8.62 -3.27
C PHE A 53 -15.78 8.52 -3.67
N ALA A 54 -14.92 9.31 -3.03
CA ALA A 54 -13.49 9.28 -3.22
C ALA A 54 -12.81 8.62 -2.02
N TYR A 55 -11.81 7.77 -2.29
CA TYR A 55 -10.88 7.21 -1.32
C TYR A 55 -9.46 7.52 -1.75
N VAL A 56 -8.62 7.96 -0.82
CA VAL A 56 -7.21 8.29 -1.08
C VAL A 56 -6.32 7.97 0.11
N GLU A 57 -5.11 7.51 -0.16
CA GLU A 57 -4.04 7.35 0.82
C GLU A 57 -3.01 8.45 0.62
N ILE A 58 -2.62 9.13 1.71
CA ILE A 58 -1.65 10.23 1.67
C ILE A 58 -0.51 10.00 2.67
N GLU A 59 0.65 10.58 2.39
CA GLU A 59 1.80 10.56 3.31
C GLU A 59 1.74 11.66 4.39
N SER A 60 1.23 12.84 4.03
CA SER A 60 1.15 14.01 4.92
C SER A 60 -0.10 14.85 4.61
N GLU A 61 -0.83 15.27 5.65
CA GLU A 61 -1.95 16.21 5.52
C GLU A 61 -1.47 17.58 5.01
N GLU A 62 -0.28 18.04 5.42
CA GLU A 62 0.30 19.30 4.95
C GLU A 62 0.55 19.26 3.43
N HIS A 63 1.16 18.17 2.94
CA HIS A 63 1.40 18.00 1.50
C HIS A 63 0.08 17.87 0.73
N TRP A 64 -0.92 17.15 1.28
CA TRP A 64 -2.24 17.03 0.68
C TRP A 64 -2.94 18.38 0.53
N GLN A 65 -2.94 19.20 1.58
CA GLN A 65 -3.52 20.56 1.54
C GLN A 65 -2.74 21.49 0.59
N ALA A 66 -1.42 21.31 0.45
CA ALA A 66 -0.61 22.07 -0.50
C ALA A 66 -0.97 21.82 -1.98
N ILE A 67 -1.53 20.64 -2.33
CA ILE A 67 -1.95 20.31 -3.71
C ILE A 67 -2.96 21.35 -4.23
N ALA A 68 -3.88 21.83 -3.38
CA ALA A 68 -4.87 22.87 -3.70
C ALA A 68 -4.25 24.20 -4.17
N GLN A 69 -3.00 24.47 -3.79
CA GLN A 69 -2.27 25.70 -4.14
C GLN A 69 -1.45 25.54 -5.43
N THR A 70 -1.45 24.36 -6.05
CA THR A 70 -0.71 24.11 -7.30
C THR A 70 -1.52 24.54 -8.52
N ASP A 71 -0.84 25.16 -9.49
CA ASP A 71 -1.42 25.56 -10.78
C ASP A 71 -2.12 24.38 -11.51
N ALA A 72 -1.50 23.20 -11.52
CA ALA A 72 -2.09 22.01 -12.16
C ALA A 72 -3.43 21.60 -11.51
N CYS A 73 -3.54 21.66 -10.18
CA CYS A 73 -4.78 21.36 -9.48
C CYS A 73 -5.85 22.43 -9.73
N GLN A 74 -5.48 23.72 -9.68
CA GLN A 74 -6.41 24.82 -9.93
C GLN A 74 -6.93 24.85 -11.37
N ARG A 75 -6.07 24.58 -12.36
CA ARG A 75 -6.48 24.38 -13.76
C ARG A 75 -7.40 23.16 -13.92
N TRP A 76 -7.13 22.07 -13.20
CA TRP A 76 -7.99 20.89 -13.21
C TRP A 76 -9.38 21.18 -12.63
N TRP A 77 -9.46 21.85 -11.49
CA TRP A 77 -10.72 22.30 -10.88
C TRP A 77 -11.50 23.23 -11.82
N ALA A 78 -10.84 24.23 -12.42
CA ALA A 78 -11.45 25.10 -13.41
C ALA A 78 -11.95 24.35 -14.66
N HIS A 79 -11.27 23.27 -15.07
CA HIS A 79 -11.73 22.39 -16.15
C HIS A 79 -12.97 21.58 -15.73
N MET A 80 -12.99 21.03 -14.52
CA MET A 80 -14.02 20.13 -14.02
C MET A 80 -15.30 20.84 -13.54
N ARG A 81 -15.24 22.14 -13.24
CA ARG A 81 -16.33 22.94 -12.66
C ARG A 81 -17.69 22.79 -13.33
N ASP A 82 -17.72 22.58 -14.65
CA ASP A 82 -18.97 22.51 -15.40
C ASP A 82 -19.73 21.21 -15.14
N LEU A 83 -19.03 20.15 -14.73
CA LEU A 83 -19.58 18.80 -14.53
C LEU A 83 -20.06 18.53 -13.09
N MET A 84 -19.62 19.33 -12.11
CA MET A 84 -19.81 19.03 -10.68
C MET A 84 -20.22 20.24 -9.85
N GLU A 85 -20.69 19.98 -8.63
CA GLU A 85 -20.94 21.00 -7.61
C GLU A 85 -19.58 21.51 -7.08
N THR A 86 -19.37 22.83 -7.07
CA THR A 86 -18.08 23.47 -6.73
C THR A 86 -18.25 24.69 -5.85
N ASN A 87 -17.22 24.99 -5.07
CA ASN A 87 -17.04 26.24 -4.35
C ASN A 87 -16.70 27.41 -5.32
N ALA A 88 -16.63 28.63 -4.78
CA ALA A 88 -16.36 29.85 -5.57
C ALA A 88 -14.96 29.88 -6.22
N ASP A 89 -13.99 29.15 -5.67
CA ASP A 89 -12.63 28.96 -6.20
C ASP A 89 -12.53 27.82 -7.24
N ASN A 90 -13.67 27.23 -7.62
CA ASN A 90 -13.82 26.04 -8.47
C ASN A 90 -13.42 24.70 -7.82
N SER A 91 -12.93 24.69 -6.57
CA SER A 91 -12.70 23.43 -5.87
C SER A 91 -14.00 22.64 -5.75
N PRO A 92 -13.97 21.30 -5.84
CA PRO A 92 -15.18 20.50 -5.71
C PRO A 92 -15.78 20.68 -4.31
N LEU A 93 -17.11 20.78 -4.23
CA LEU A 93 -17.79 20.77 -2.94
C LEU A 93 -17.64 19.37 -2.35
N ALA A 94 -16.77 19.23 -1.35
CA ALA A 94 -16.39 17.97 -0.75
C ALA A 94 -16.82 17.90 0.73
N ILE A 95 -17.34 16.74 1.14
CA ILE A 95 -17.70 16.43 2.52
C ILE A 95 -16.79 15.28 2.99
N GLU A 96 -15.93 15.55 3.97
CA GLU A 96 -15.05 14.53 4.55
C GLU A 96 -15.86 13.48 5.33
N LEU A 97 -15.45 12.22 5.20
CA LEU A 97 -16.07 11.06 5.85
C LEU A 97 -15.16 10.51 6.94
N ASN A 98 -15.74 10.20 8.10
CA ASN A 98 -15.02 9.55 9.19
C ASN A 98 -14.81 8.06 8.88
N GLU A 99 -13.56 7.61 8.91
CA GLU A 99 -13.24 6.18 8.92
C GLU A 99 -13.60 5.58 10.29
N ILE A 100 -14.63 4.73 10.31
CA ILE A 100 -15.09 4.04 11.54
C ILE A 100 -14.52 2.62 11.69
N PHE A 101 -14.00 2.05 10.61
CA PHE A 101 -13.46 0.70 10.57
C PHE A 101 -12.49 0.54 9.38
N HIS A 102 -11.39 -0.15 9.62
CA HIS A 102 -10.46 -0.61 8.59
C HIS A 102 -9.78 -1.90 9.04
N ILE A 103 -9.46 -2.77 8.08
CA ILE A 103 -8.66 -3.97 8.31
C ILE A 103 -7.64 -4.14 7.18
N ASP A 104 -6.37 -4.16 7.54
CA ASP A 104 -5.30 -4.55 6.64
C ASP A 104 -5.20 -6.09 6.66
N LEU A 105 -5.66 -6.71 5.57
CA LEU A 105 -5.61 -8.16 5.37
C LEU A 105 -4.37 -8.60 4.58
N THR A 106 -3.22 -7.95 4.76
CA THR A 106 -1.93 -8.42 4.22
C THR A 106 -1.53 -9.77 4.83
N TRP A 107 -2.04 -10.86 4.25
CA TRP A 107 -1.66 -12.22 4.59
C TRP A 107 -0.19 -12.44 4.24
N ARG A 108 0.70 -12.19 5.21
CA ARG A 108 2.08 -12.66 5.15
C ARG A 108 2.03 -14.17 4.98
N ARG A 109 2.37 -14.66 3.79
CA ARG A 109 2.79 -16.05 3.59
C ARG A 109 3.89 -16.31 4.61
N LEU A 110 3.60 -17.12 5.63
CA LEU A 110 4.65 -17.72 6.45
C LEU A 110 5.54 -18.49 5.48
N GLN A 111 6.79 -18.04 5.33
CA GLN A 111 7.79 -18.78 4.57
C GLN A 111 7.93 -20.14 5.26
N PRO A 112 7.82 -21.28 4.54
CA PRO A 112 8.12 -22.56 5.13
C PRO A 112 9.60 -22.55 5.53
N VAL A 113 9.87 -22.61 6.83
CA VAL A 113 11.22 -22.84 7.35
C VAL A 113 11.61 -24.29 7.07
N THR A 114 11.96 -24.57 5.82
CA THR A 114 12.62 -25.81 5.43
C THR A 114 14.02 -25.79 6.02
N ARG A 115 14.13 -26.20 7.29
CA ARG A 115 15.41 -26.43 7.95
C ARG A 115 16.01 -27.70 7.34
N CYS A 116 16.83 -27.53 6.30
CA CYS A 116 17.65 -28.62 5.77
C CYS A 116 18.46 -29.20 6.93
N VAL A 117 18.20 -30.47 7.24
CA VAL A 117 19.08 -31.27 8.08
C VAL A 117 20.17 -31.82 7.18
N ASP A 118 21.39 -31.29 7.32
CA ASP A 118 22.55 -31.75 6.58
C ASP A 118 22.93 -33.16 7.04
N PHE A 119 22.34 -34.17 6.40
CA PHE A 119 22.80 -35.55 6.51
C PHE A 119 24.04 -35.73 5.63
N SER A 120 25.20 -35.35 6.16
CA SER A 120 26.49 -35.63 5.53
C SER A 120 26.91 -37.08 5.82
N PRO A 121 26.98 -37.98 4.83
CA PRO A 121 27.45 -39.34 5.04
C PRO A 121 28.98 -39.33 5.15
N LEU A 122 29.50 -39.52 6.36
CA LEU A 122 30.94 -39.66 6.58
C LEU A 122 31.44 -40.95 5.91
N VAL A 123 32.07 -40.81 4.75
CA VAL A 123 32.67 -41.92 4.01
C VAL A 123 33.78 -42.57 4.85
N MET A 124 33.74 -43.91 4.94
CA MET A 124 34.78 -44.68 5.59
C MET A 124 36.11 -44.54 4.83
N SER A 125 37.17 -44.12 5.54
CA SER A 125 38.54 -44.23 5.07
C SER A 125 39.37 -45.00 6.09
N SER A 126 39.64 -46.26 5.76
CA SER A 126 40.49 -47.17 6.51
C SER A 126 41.96 -46.76 6.40
N HIS A 127 42.62 -46.47 7.52
CA HIS A 127 44.09 -46.55 7.68
C HIS A 127 44.40 -46.93 9.14
N GLU A 128 44.95 -48.14 9.35
CA GLU A 128 45.67 -48.45 10.60
C GLU A 128 47.04 -47.74 10.58
N PRO A 129 47.67 -47.54 11.75
CA PRO A 129 48.74 -48.48 12.09
C PRO A 129 48.87 -48.86 13.57
N SER A 130 49.48 -50.05 13.73
CA SER A 130 50.06 -50.74 14.88
C SER A 130 50.21 -50.05 16.26
N VAL A 131 49.66 -50.74 17.26
CA VAL A 131 50.34 -51.28 18.48
C VAL A 131 51.28 -50.36 19.27
N THR A 132 50.92 -50.08 20.53
CA THR A 132 51.80 -50.31 21.70
C THR A 132 50.96 -50.65 22.94
N ILE A 133 51.47 -51.59 23.75
CA ILE A 133 50.79 -52.22 24.88
C ILE A 133 51.06 -51.44 26.17
N GLY A 134 50.03 -51.22 27.01
CA GLY A 134 50.18 -50.59 28.32
C GLY A 134 49.20 -51.13 29.36
N LEU A 135 49.56 -52.21 30.07
CA LEU A 135 48.78 -52.73 31.20
C LEU A 135 49.05 -51.95 32.50
N LYS A 136 47.99 -51.41 33.12
CA LYS A 136 47.75 -51.31 34.60
C LYS A 136 46.20 -51.26 34.77
N SER A 137 45.47 -52.14 35.48
CA SER A 137 45.55 -52.53 36.91
C SER A 137 45.52 -51.29 37.83
N THR A 138 44.58 -51.01 38.74
CA THR A 138 43.33 -51.63 39.24
C THR A 138 42.35 -50.48 39.62
N GLN A 139 41.12 -50.62 40.15
CA GLN A 139 40.36 -51.77 40.71
C GLN A 139 38.84 -51.56 40.47
N ARG A 140 37.97 -52.27 41.22
CA ARG A 140 36.52 -51.99 41.36
C ARG A 140 36.15 -52.06 42.84
N VAL A 141 35.50 -51.04 43.39
CA VAL A 141 34.76 -51.13 44.67
C VAL A 141 33.44 -50.38 44.51
N THR A 142 32.36 -51.09 44.78
CA THR A 142 30.99 -50.57 44.92
C THR A 142 30.71 -50.22 46.37
N GLY A 143 29.94 -49.16 46.60
CA GLY A 143 29.36 -48.78 47.89
C GLY A 143 28.23 -47.81 47.64
#